data_AF-A0A376KVB5-F1
#
_entry.id   AF-A0A376KVB5-F1
#
_cell.length_a   1.000
_cell.length_b   1.000
_cell.length_c   1.000
_cell.angle_alpha   90.00
_cell.angle_beta   90.00
_cell.angle_gamma   90.00
#
_symmetry.space_group_name_H-M   'P 1'
#
loop_
_entity.id
_entity.type
_entity.pdbx_description
1 polymer ?
#
loop_
_entity_poly.entity_id
_entity_poly.type
_entity_poly.pdbx_seq_one_letter_code
_entity_poly.pdbx_strand_id
1 'polypeptide(L)'
;MNMIGVKWFAEMEFWFALIKVLAIVTFLVVGTVFLGSGQPLDGNTTGFHLITDNGGFFPHGLLPALVLIQGVVFAFASIEMVGTSCRRM
;
A
#
# COMPACT_ATOMS: atom_id res chain seq x y z
N MET A 1 -22.10 -24.40 -18.88
CA MET A 1 -21.51 -24.86 -17.60
C MET A 1 -20.16 -24.19 -17.29
N ASN A 2 -19.91 -22.95 -17.76
CA ASN A 2 -18.68 -22.18 -17.47
C ASN A 2 -18.98 -20.86 -16.72
N MET A 3 -20.15 -20.25 -16.95
CA MET A 3 -20.50 -18.94 -16.40
C MET A 3 -20.91 -18.96 -14.92
N ILE A 4 -21.44 -20.08 -14.43
CA ILE A 4 -21.88 -20.21 -13.03
C ILE A 4 -20.68 -20.17 -12.08
N GLY A 5 -19.58 -20.87 -12.41
CA GLY A 5 -18.35 -20.82 -11.62
C GLY A 5 -17.66 -19.46 -11.66
N VAL A 6 -17.67 -18.78 -12.81
CA VAL A 6 -17.02 -17.47 -12.99
C VAL A 6 -17.67 -16.38 -12.15
N LYS A 7 -19.00 -16.39 -11.97
CA LYS A 7 -19.69 -15.40 -11.12
C LYS A 7 -19.30 -15.54 -9.64
N TRP A 8 -19.25 -16.77 -9.13
CA TRP A 8 -18.82 -17.05 -7.76
C TRP A 8 -17.34 -16.71 -7.53
N PHE A 9 -16.48 -16.97 -8.53
CA PHE A 9 -15.07 -16.59 -8.46
C PHE A 9 -14.89 -15.07 -8.39
N ALA A 10 -15.61 -14.32 -9.24
CA ALA A 10 -15.57 -12.86 -9.25
C ALA A 10 -16.11 -12.25 -7.95
N GLU A 11 -17.19 -12.81 -7.38
CA GLU A 11 -17.72 -12.35 -6.09
C GLU A 11 -16.68 -12.56 -4.97
N MET A 12 -16.03 -13.73 -4.89
CA MET A 12 -14.98 -13.98 -3.89
C MET A 12 -13.79 -13.03 -4.04
N GLU A 13 -13.34 -12.76 -5.27
CA GLU A 13 -12.27 -11.82 -5.54
C GLU A 13 -12.62 -10.40 -5.08
N PHE A 14 -13.85 -9.95 -5.32
CA PHE A 14 -14.35 -8.66 -4.83
C PHE A 14 -14.30 -8.56 -3.29
N TRP A 15 -14.77 -9.59 -2.58
CA TRP A 15 -14.73 -9.60 -1.11
C TRP A 15 -13.30 -9.54 -0.57
N PHE A 16 -12.34 -10.25 -1.18
CA PHE A 16 -10.93 -10.16 -0.78
C PHE A 16 -10.30 -8.80 -1.09
N ALA A 17 -10.65 -8.20 -2.24
CA ALA A 17 -10.19 -6.85 -2.59
C ALA A 17 -10.77 -5.81 -1.62
N LEU A 18 -12.04 -5.94 -1.23
CA LEU A 18 -12.69 -5.05 -0.26
C LEU A 18 -11.96 -5.03 1.09
N ILE A 19 -11.59 -6.20 1.62
CA ILE A 19 -10.85 -6.31 2.88
C ILE A 19 -9.51 -5.58 2.79
N LYS A 20 -8.78 -5.73 1.68
CA LYS A 20 -7.50 -5.03 1.45
C LYS A 20 -7.68 -3.52 1.44
N VAL A 21 -8.70 -3.02 0.74
CA VAL A 21 -8.99 -1.58 0.67
C VAL A 21 -9.35 -1.03 2.06
N LEU A 22 -10.23 -1.71 2.79
CA LEU A 22 -10.61 -1.30 4.15
C LEU A 22 -9.41 -1.32 5.12
N ALA A 23 -8.51 -2.29 4.99
CA ALA A 23 -7.29 -2.34 5.79
C ALA A 23 -6.39 -1.12 5.54
N ILE A 24 -6.16 -0.76 4.27
CA ILE A 24 -5.34 0.42 3.90
C ILE A 24 -6.00 1.71 4.39
N VAL A 25 -7.32 1.86 4.21
CA VAL A 25 -8.06 3.07 4.64
C VAL A 25 -8.01 3.20 6.17
N THR A 26 -8.27 2.11 6.91
CA THR A 26 -8.23 2.12 8.37
C THR A 26 -6.83 2.46 8.87
N PHE A 27 -5.80 1.86 8.26
CA PHE A 27 -4.40 2.15 8.58
C PHE A 27 -4.05 3.63 8.33
N LEU A 28 -4.48 4.21 7.20
CA LEU A 28 -4.24 5.63 6.90
C LEU A 28 -4.96 6.57 7.86
N VAL A 29 -6.21 6.28 8.21
CA VAL A 29 -6.98 7.10 9.17
C VAL A 29 -6.31 7.08 10.54
N VAL A 30 -6.02 5.88 11.06
CA VAL A 30 -5.34 5.71 12.35
C VAL A 30 -3.97 6.41 12.30
N GLY A 31 -3.14 6.11 11.31
CA GLY A 31 -1.82 6.73 11.16
C GLY A 31 -1.86 8.25 11.12
N THR A 32 -2.82 8.84 10.39
CA THR A 32 -2.96 10.31 10.30
C THR A 32 -3.43 10.92 11.62
N VAL A 33 -4.37 10.28 12.33
CA VAL A 33 -4.83 10.72 13.65
C VAL A 33 -3.69 10.68 14.66
N PHE A 34 -2.89 9.62 14.67
CA PHE A 34 -1.72 9.50 15.56
C PHE A 34 -0.63 10.52 15.22
N LEU A 35 -0.33 10.74 13.94
CA LEU A 35 0.62 11.77 13.51
C LEU A 35 0.14 13.19 13.84
N GLY A 36 -1.16 13.47 13.70
CA GLY A 36 -1.74 14.79 13.95
C GLY A 36 -2.01 15.10 15.42
N SER A 37 -2.30 14.10 16.25
CA SER A 37 -2.52 14.27 17.70
C SER A 37 -1.22 14.46 18.48
N GLY A 38 -0.07 14.10 17.91
CA GLY A 38 1.24 14.27 18.54
C GLY A 38 1.40 13.47 19.84
N GLN A 39 0.51 12.50 20.11
CA GLN A 39 0.60 11.70 21.32
C GLN A 39 1.83 10.80 21.25
N PRO A 40 2.62 10.69 22.35
CA PRO A 40 3.74 9.80 22.39
C PRO A 40 3.25 8.35 22.27
N LEU A 41 3.69 7.68 21.21
CA LEU A 41 3.51 6.24 21.02
C LEU A 41 4.74 5.57 21.63
N ASP A 42 4.54 4.85 22.73
CA ASP A 42 5.61 4.07 23.38
C ASP A 42 6.85 4.91 23.76
N GLY A 43 6.62 6.11 24.27
CA GLY A 43 7.68 7.04 24.72
C GLY A 43 8.41 7.81 23.62
N ASN A 44 8.10 7.55 22.34
CA ASN A 44 8.67 8.27 21.20
C ASN A 44 7.70 9.34 20.69
N THR A 45 8.19 10.58 20.55
CA THR A 45 7.41 11.67 19.97
C THR A 45 7.27 11.45 18.47
N THR A 46 6.04 11.40 17.97
CA THR A 46 5.78 11.32 16.53
C THR A 46 6.27 12.59 15.84
N GLY A 47 7.10 12.48 14.79
CA GLY A 47 7.55 13.64 14.03
C GLY A 47 8.78 13.38 13.15
N PHE A 48 9.29 14.45 12.54
CA PHE A 48 10.43 14.42 11.62
C PHE A 48 11.74 13.95 12.27
N HIS A 49 11.85 14.00 13.60
CA HIS A 49 12.97 13.43 14.35
C HIS A 49 13.17 11.94 14.06
N LEU A 50 12.09 11.17 13.84
CA LEU A 50 12.19 9.75 13.45
C LEU A 50 12.94 9.51 12.14
N ILE A 51 12.95 10.47 11.22
CA ILE A 51 13.69 10.35 9.95
C ILE A 51 15.13 10.83 10.14
N THR A 52 15.30 11.92 10.87
CA THR A 52 16.60 12.59 11.02
C THR A 52 17.55 11.80 11.94
N ASP A 53 17.00 11.22 13.02
CA ASP A 53 17.78 10.50 14.04
C ASP A 53 18.02 9.03 13.66
N ASN A 54 17.26 8.46 12.72
CA ASN A 54 17.43 7.07 12.24
C ASN A 54 18.26 6.96 10.94
N GLY A 55 19.17 7.91 10.68
CA GLY A 55 20.09 7.84 9.54
C GLY A 55 19.59 8.48 8.24
N GLY A 56 18.58 9.36 8.33
CA GLY A 56 18.12 10.20 7.23
C GLY A 56 17.29 9.44 6.18
N PHE A 57 17.31 9.92 4.93
CA PHE A 57 16.55 9.32 3.82
C PHE A 57 17.16 8.00 3.29
N PHE A 58 18.46 7.78 3.49
CA PHE A 58 19.17 6.59 3.00
C PHE A 58 20.01 5.90 4.08
N PRO A 59 19.40 5.45 5.19
CA PRO A 59 20.13 4.86 6.31
C PRO A 59 20.84 3.55 5.94
N HIS A 60 20.31 2.82 4.95
CA HIS A 60 20.86 1.56 4.46
C HIS A 60 21.60 1.71 3.11
N GLY A 61 21.85 2.94 2.65
CA GLY A 61 22.53 3.25 1.40
C GLY A 61 21.63 3.24 0.14
N LEU A 62 22.26 3.42 -1.03
CA LEU A 62 21.57 3.61 -2.31
C LEU A 62 21.10 2.28 -2.94
N LEU A 63 21.82 1.17 -2.69
CA LEU A 63 21.50 -0.13 -3.30
C LEU A 63 20.09 -0.64 -2.93
N PRO A 64 19.65 -0.62 -1.66
CA PRO A 64 18.28 -1.01 -1.31
C PRO A 64 17.23 -0.13 -1.98
N ALA A 65 17.48 1.17 -2.13
CA ALA A 65 16.56 2.08 -2.80
C ALA A 65 16.34 1.71 -4.27
N LEU A 66 17.41 1.37 -5.00
CA LEU A 66 17.32 0.94 -6.40
C LEU A 66 16.54 -0.37 -6.56
N VAL A 67 16.74 -1.32 -5.64
CA VAL A 67 15.99 -2.59 -5.64
C VAL A 67 14.50 -2.34 -5.40
N LEU A 68 14.15 -1.47 -4.45
CA LEU A 68 12.75 -1.13 -4.15
C LEU A 68 12.07 -0.41 -5.32
N ILE A 69 12.75 0.52 -5.98
CA ILE A 69 12.23 1.23 -7.17
C ILE A 69 11.81 0.23 -8.24
N GLN A 70 12.60 -0.84 -8.45
CA GLN A 70 12.28 -1.86 -9.43
C GLN A 70 10.95 -2.57 -9.12
N GLY A 71 10.70 -2.90 -7.85
CA GLY A 71 9.42 -3.46 -7.40
C GLY A 71 8.23 -2.51 -7.62
N VAL A 72 8.43 -1.21 -7.41
CA VAL A 72 7.41 -0.18 -7.67
C VAL A 72 7.06 -0.11 -9.15
N VAL A 73 8.04 -0.13 -10.05
CA VAL A 73 7.81 -0.13 -11.51
C VAL A 73 6.99 -1.34 -11.94
N PHE A 74 7.29 -2.53 -11.41
CA PHE A 74 6.49 -3.74 -11.69
C PHE A 74 5.04 -3.64 -11.21
N ALA A 75 4.82 -3.05 -10.02
CA ALA A 75 3.48 -2.81 -9.51
C ALA A 75 2.67 -1.88 -10.44
N PHE A 76 3.28 -0.78 -10.92
CA PHE A 76 2.62 0.14 -11.86
C PHE A 76 2.34 -0.51 -13.22
N ALA A 77 3.28 -1.27 -13.77
CA ALA A 77 3.07 -1.99 -15.03
C ALA A 77 1.87 -2.96 -14.96
N SER A 78 1.65 -3.58 -13.79
CA SER A 78 0.52 -4.48 -13.57
C SER A 78 -0.82 -3.74 -13.57
N ILE A 79 -0.86 -2.53 -12.99
CA ILE A 79 -2.06 -1.68 -12.96
C ILE A 79 -2.45 -1.23 -14.37
N GLU A 80 -1.47 -0.88 -15.21
CA GLU A 80 -1.75 -0.46 -16.59
C GLU A 80 -2.35 -1.58 -17.45
N MET A 81 -1.92 -2.83 -17.24
CA MET A 81 -2.51 -3.99 -17.92
C MET A 81 -3.98 -4.22 -17.53
N VAL A 82 -4.33 -4.03 -16.26
CA VAL A 82 -5.72 -4.11 -15.79
C VAL A 82 -6.56 -2.98 -16.40
N GLY A 83 -6.04 -1.75 -16.42
CA GLY A 83 -6.73 -0.59 -16.98
C GLY A 83 -6.99 -0.69 -18.49
N THR A 84 -6.01 -1.21 -19.26
CA THR A 84 -6.16 -1.41 -20.71
C THR A 84 -7.14 -2.53 -21.05
N SER A 85 -7.23 -3.57 -20.22
CA SER A 85 -8.21 -4.66 -20.37
C SER A 85 -9.64 -4.17 -20.12
N CYS A 86 -9.85 -3.34 -19.10
CA CYS A 86 -11.16 -2.76 -18.78
C CYS A 86 -11.64 -1.76 -19.85
N ARG A 87 -10.73 -1.06 -20.54
CA ARG A 87 -11.09 -0.11 -21.64
C ARG A 87 -11.62 -0.82 -22.89
N ARG A 88 -11.31 -2.12 -23.07
CA ARG A 88 -11.67 -2.89 -24.27
C ARG A 88 -12.87 -3.83 -24.08
N MET A 89 -13.54 -3.79 -22.92
CA MET A 89 -14.84 -4.43 -22.67
C MET A 89 -15.95 -3.38 -22.72
#